data_AF-G2TJR5-F1
#
_entry.id   AF-G2TJR5-F1
#
_cell.length_a   1.000
_cell.length_b   1.000
_cell.length_c   1.000
_cell.angle_alpha   90.00
_cell.angle_beta   90.00
_cell.angle_gamma   90.00
#
_symmetry.space_group_name_H-M   'P 1'
#
loop_
_entity.id
_entity.type
_entity.pdbx_description
1 polymer ?
#
loop_
_entity_poly.entity_id
_entity_poly.type
_entity_poly.pdbx_seq_one_letter_code
_entity_poly.pdbx_strand_id
1 'polypeptide(L)'
;MIRAKSIVYERERMQVVKLINIGFGNIISANRIISIVSPESAPIKRLIQDARERGTLIDATYGRKTRAVVTMDSGHVILSAVQPETVAHRVTDGETDGEEV
;
A
#
# COMPACT_ATOMS: atom_id res chain seq x y z
N MET A 1 37.93 9.21 -14.20
CA MET A 1 36.82 10.18 -14.09
C MET A 1 35.41 9.57 -14.24
N ILE A 2 35.26 8.24 -14.31
CA ILE A 2 33.95 7.56 -14.49
C ILE A 2 33.31 7.14 -13.15
N ARG A 3 34.12 6.95 -12.10
CA ARG A 3 33.67 6.40 -10.80
C ARG A 3 32.90 7.40 -9.91
N ALA A 4 33.05 8.70 -10.14
CA ALA A 4 32.37 9.74 -9.35
C ALA A 4 30.95 10.05 -9.85
N LYS A 5 30.69 9.92 -11.16
CA LYS A 5 29.33 10.13 -11.71
C LYS A 5 28.35 9.04 -11.24
N SER A 6 28.83 7.81 -11.00
CA SER A 6 28.00 6.69 -10.54
C SER A 6 27.39 6.91 -9.15
N ILE A 7 28.17 7.45 -8.20
CA ILE A 7 27.72 7.69 -6.81
C ILE A 7 26.71 8.85 -6.74
N VAL A 8 26.82 9.83 -7.63
CA VAL A 8 25.86 10.95 -7.69
C VAL A 8 24.55 10.53 -8.36
N TYR A 9 24.60 9.63 -9.35
CA TYR A 9 23.39 9.17 -10.06
C TYR A 9 22.47 8.25 -9.24
N GLU A 10 22.99 7.56 -8.23
CA GLU A 10 22.16 6.79 -7.29
C GLU A 10 21.36 7.69 -6.32
N ARG A 11 21.85 8.92 -6.05
CA ARG A 11 21.23 9.84 -5.07
C ARG A 11 19.98 10.55 -5.55
N GLU A 12 19.70 10.56 -6.85
CA GLU A 12 18.53 11.24 -7.45
C GLU A 12 17.57 10.26 -8.14
N ARG A 13 17.49 9.02 -7.66
CA ARG A 13 16.32 8.17 -7.99
C ARG A 13 15.10 8.80 -7.31
N MET A 14 14.46 9.74 -8.01
CA MET A 14 13.10 10.17 -7.75
C MET A 14 12.28 8.88 -7.62
N GLN A 15 11.87 8.51 -6.41
CA GLN A 15 11.11 7.28 -6.23
C GLN A 15 9.82 7.43 -7.04
N VAL A 16 9.76 6.72 -8.17
CA VAL A 16 8.55 6.65 -8.99
C VAL A 16 7.45 6.13 -8.08
N VAL A 17 6.36 6.89 -7.97
CA VAL A 17 5.22 6.51 -7.13
C VAL A 17 4.63 5.23 -7.72
N LYS A 18 4.88 4.10 -7.05
CA LYS A 18 4.33 2.80 -7.43
C LYS A 18 2.87 2.75 -7.00
N LEU A 19 1.97 2.56 -7.96
CA LEU A 19 0.53 2.49 -7.73
C LEU A 19 0.04 1.04 -7.85
N ILE A 20 -0.80 0.59 -6.93
CA ILE A 20 -1.40 -0.75 -6.98
C ILE A 20 -2.90 -0.70 -6.83
N ASN A 21 -3.58 -1.59 -7.55
CA ASN A 21 -5.02 -1.80 -7.39
C ASN A 21 -5.32 -2.59 -6.12
N ILE A 22 -6.29 -2.15 -5.32
CA ILE A 22 -6.76 -2.83 -4.09
C ILE A 22 -8.23 -3.28 -4.20
N GLY A 23 -8.74 -3.44 -5.42
CA GLY A 23 -10.10 -3.87 -5.73
C GLY A 23 -10.96 -2.73 -6.28
N PHE A 24 -11.92 -3.05 -7.16
CA PHE A 24 -12.93 -2.11 -7.68
C PHE A 24 -12.40 -0.82 -8.30
N GLY A 25 -11.21 -0.85 -8.89
CA GLY A 25 -10.59 0.35 -9.44
C GLY A 25 -10.03 1.32 -8.39
N ASN A 26 -10.03 0.96 -7.10
CA ASN A 26 -9.33 1.71 -6.08
C ASN A 26 -7.83 1.46 -6.20
N ILE A 27 -7.05 2.54 -6.24
CA ILE A 27 -5.61 2.50 -6.46
C ILE A 27 -4.94 3.27 -5.32
N ILE A 28 -3.87 2.70 -4.75
CA ILE A 28 -3.11 3.31 -3.65
C ILE A 28 -1.60 3.30 -3.95
N SER A 29 -0.87 4.18 -3.26
CA SER A 29 0.60 4.27 -3.34
C SER A 29 1.24 3.13 -2.54
N ALA A 30 1.82 2.16 -3.26
CA ALA A 30 2.44 0.97 -2.67
C ALA A 30 3.64 1.30 -1.80
N ASN A 31 4.45 2.28 -2.22
CA ASN A 31 5.66 2.73 -1.53
C ASN A 31 5.39 3.37 -0.16
N ARG A 32 4.14 3.67 0.17
CA ARG A 32 3.75 4.29 1.45
C ARG A 32 3.03 3.32 2.39
N ILE A 33 2.85 2.07 1.98
CA ILE A 33 2.22 1.03 2.81
C ILE A 33 3.18 0.63 3.92
N ILE A 34 2.72 0.73 5.17
CA ILE A 34 3.43 0.21 6.35
C ILE A 34 3.05 -1.26 6.58
N SER A 35 1.77 -1.59 6.48
CA SER A 35 1.29 -2.94 6.76
C SER A 35 0.01 -3.30 6.02
N ILE A 36 -0.16 -4.60 5.77
CA ILE A 36 -1.37 -5.21 5.23
C ILE A 36 -1.77 -6.31 6.22
N VAL A 37 -2.96 -6.22 6.80
CA VAL A 37 -3.42 -7.14 7.85
C VAL A 37 -4.88 -7.56 7.63
N SER A 38 -5.26 -8.68 8.24
CA SER A 38 -6.63 -9.17 8.23
C SER A 38 -7.49 -8.47 9.30
N PRO A 39 -8.78 -8.15 9.05
CA PRO A 39 -9.66 -7.43 9.98
C PRO A 39 -10.21 -8.30 11.13
N GLU A 40 -9.78 -9.55 11.26
CA GLU A 40 -10.44 -10.53 12.13
C GLU A 40 -10.16 -10.33 13.62
N SER A 41 -9.02 -9.72 14.00
CA SER A 41 -8.62 -9.54 15.39
C SER A 41 -9.21 -8.28 16.06
N ALA A 42 -9.44 -8.35 17.37
CA ALA A 42 -9.98 -7.22 18.14
C ALA A 42 -9.11 -5.94 18.07
N PRO A 43 -7.76 -5.99 18.15
CA PRO A 43 -6.92 -4.81 17.96
C PRO A 43 -7.08 -4.14 16.60
N ILE A 44 -7.22 -4.93 15.52
CA ILE A 44 -7.40 -4.37 14.18
C ILE A 44 -8.79 -3.73 14.03
N LYS A 45 -9.84 -4.32 14.61
CA LYS A 45 -11.17 -3.69 14.64
C LYS A 45 -11.14 -2.35 15.37
N ARG A 46 -10.39 -2.23 16.47
CA ARG A 46 -10.16 -0.95 17.16
C ARG A 46 -9.41 0.05 16.28
N LEU A 47 -8.33 -0.36 15.62
CA LEU A 47 -7.59 0.49 14.68
C LEU A 47 -8.50 1.10 13.59
N ILE A 48 -9.41 0.31 13.03
CA ILE A 48 -10.38 0.76 12.02
C ILE A 48 -11.34 1.80 12.62
N GLN A 49 -11.85 1.55 13.83
CA GLN A 49 -12.74 2.46 14.53
C GLN A 49 -12.05 3.78 14.84
N ASP A 50 -10.83 3.73 15.39
CA ASP A 50 -10.05 4.93 15.70
C ASP A 50 -9.76 5.77 14.44
N ALA A 51 -9.46 5.12 13.32
CA ALA A 51 -9.26 5.82 12.04
C ALA A 51 -10.56 6.46 11.53
N ARG A 52 -11.72 5.81 11.75
CA ARG A 52 -13.03 6.38 11.41
C ARG A 52 -13.30 7.64 12.22
N GLU A 53 -13.06 7.58 13.53
CA GLU A 53 -13.26 8.70 14.45
C GLU A 53 -12.34 9.88 14.14
N ARG A 54 -11.10 9.62 13.74
CA ARG A 54 -10.14 10.65 13.31
C ARG A 54 -10.38 11.18 11.89
N GLY A 55 -11.31 10.59 11.13
CA GLY A 55 -11.53 10.95 9.73
C GLY A 55 -10.41 10.51 8.78
N THR A 56 -9.56 9.56 9.17
CA THR A 56 -8.46 9.03 8.35
C THR A 56 -8.75 7.63 7.77
N LEU A 57 -9.98 7.13 7.94
CA LEU A 57 -10.43 5.88 7.33
C LEU A 57 -10.89 6.11 5.88
N ILE A 58 -10.33 5.33 4.96
CA ILE A 58 -10.78 5.24 3.57
C ILE A 58 -11.44 3.87 3.36
N ASP A 59 -12.74 3.87 3.10
CA ASP A 59 -13.47 2.63 2.81
C ASP A 59 -13.51 2.35 1.31
N ALA A 60 -12.65 1.43 0.86
CA ALA A 60 -12.56 0.97 -0.52
C ALA A 60 -13.24 -0.41 -0.74
N THR A 61 -14.17 -0.80 0.15
CA THR A 61 -14.85 -2.10 0.08
C THR A 61 -16.10 -2.10 -0.79
N TYR A 62 -16.67 -0.94 -1.10
CA TYR A 62 -17.93 -0.77 -1.84
C TYR A 62 -19.08 -1.58 -1.19
N GLY A 63 -19.14 -1.58 0.15
CA GLY A 63 -20.16 -2.30 0.93
C GLY A 63 -19.98 -3.81 1.00
N ARG A 64 -18.89 -4.37 0.45
CA ARG A 64 -18.55 -5.78 0.61
C ARG A 64 -17.85 -6.03 1.95
N LYS A 65 -17.74 -7.31 2.34
CA LYS A 65 -16.96 -7.71 3.52
C LYS A 65 -15.53 -7.19 3.39
N THR A 66 -15.06 -6.45 4.40
CA THR A 66 -13.63 -6.12 4.57
C THR A 66 -12.83 -7.42 4.67
N ARG A 67 -11.86 -7.59 3.80
CA ARG A 67 -10.93 -8.74 3.80
C ARG A 67 -9.51 -8.33 4.16
N ALA A 68 -9.14 -7.09 3.85
CA ALA A 68 -7.83 -6.53 4.21
C ALA A 68 -7.96 -5.12 4.79
N VAL A 69 -7.01 -4.79 5.64
CA VAL A 69 -6.79 -3.48 6.22
C VAL A 69 -5.36 -3.07 5.90
N VAL A 70 -5.20 -1.96 5.20
CA VAL A 70 -3.90 -1.42 4.82
C VAL A 70 -3.63 -0.18 5.66
N THR A 71 -2.46 -0.11 6.30
CA THR A 71 -2.03 1.07 7.05
C THR A 71 -0.99 1.83 6.25
N MET A 72 -1.20 3.14 6.10
CA MET A 72 -0.33 4.04 5.36
C MET A 72 0.59 4.81 6.33
N ASP A 73 1.75 5.25 5.86
CA ASP A 73 2.69 6.11 6.60
C ASP A 73 2.09 7.45 7.10
N SER A 74 1.04 7.91 6.45
CA SER A 74 0.28 9.11 6.80
C SER A 74 -0.74 8.90 7.91
N GLY A 75 -0.85 7.68 8.44
CA GLY A 75 -1.85 7.31 9.45
C GLY A 75 -3.25 7.04 8.88
N HIS A 76 -3.40 7.04 7.55
CA HIS A 76 -4.62 6.58 6.90
C HIS A 76 -4.75 5.06 7.03
N VAL A 77 -5.97 4.60 7.24
CA VAL A 77 -6.33 3.18 7.25
C VAL A 77 -7.27 2.94 6.09
N ILE A 78 -6.95 1.97 5.24
CA ILE A 78 -7.68 1.69 4.01
C ILE A 78 -8.30 0.29 4.11
N LEU A 79 -9.61 0.21 3.93
CA LEU A 79 -10.34 -1.06 3.93
C LEU A 79 -10.45 -1.58 2.50
N SER A 80 -10.13 -2.85 2.29
CA SER A 80 -10.27 -3.49 0.99
C SER A 80 -11.08 -4.78 1.09
N ALA A 81 -11.88 -5.06 0.05
CA ALA A 81 -12.56 -6.34 -0.11
C ALA A 81 -11.67 -7.40 -0.80
N VAL A 82 -10.42 -7.08 -1.11
CA VAL A 82 -9.40 -8.00 -1.65
C VAL A 82 -8.64 -8.64 -0.48
N GLN A 83 -8.19 -9.88 -0.66
CA GLN A 83 -7.46 -10.60 0.37
C GLN A 83 -6.09 -9.98 0.66
N PRO A 84 -5.61 -9.98 1.92
CA PRO A 84 -4.30 -9.44 2.28
C PRO A 84 -3.16 -9.96 1.39
N GLU A 85 -3.17 -11.25 1.11
CA GLU A 85 -2.14 -11.94 0.32
C GLU A 85 -2.14 -11.45 -1.13
N THR A 86 -3.32 -11.22 -1.71
CA THR A 86 -3.45 -10.66 -3.06
C THR A 86 -2.98 -9.21 -3.13
N VAL A 87 -3.24 -8.41 -2.09
CA VAL A 87 -2.72 -7.04 -2.03
C VAL A 87 -1.20 -7.07 -1.90
N ALA A 88 -0.65 -7.92 -1.03
CA ALA A 88 0.79 -8.09 -0.84
C ALA A 88 1.50 -8.52 -2.13
N HIS A 89 0.95 -9.49 -2.85
CA HIS A 89 1.48 -9.95 -4.14
C HIS A 89 1.57 -8.81 -5.15
N ARG A 90 0.58 -7.92 -5.21
CA ARG A 90 0.63 -6.74 -6.10
C ARG A 90 1.67 -5.71 -5.68
N VAL A 91 1.97 -5.61 -4.39
CA VAL A 91 3.06 -4.76 -3.88
C VAL A 91 4.42 -5.31 -4.31
N THR A 92 4.60 -6.63 -4.30
CA THR A 92 5.87 -7.27 -4.69
C THR A 92 6.05 -7.33 -6.21
N ASP A 93 4.99 -7.64 -6.98
CA ASP A 93 5.11 -7.90 -8.43
C ASP A 93 5.55 -6.71 -9.27
N GLY A 94 5.19 -5.48 -8.90
CA GLY A 94 5.62 -4.32 -9.68
C GLY A 94 7.12 -3.97 -9.50
N GLU A 95 7.93 -4.85 -8.90
CA GLU A 95 9.40 -4.79 -8.95
C GLU A 95 9.95 -5.49 -10.21
N THR A 96 9.17 -6.37 -10.84
CA THR A 96 9.59 -7.19 -11.99
C THR A 96 9.47 -6.50 -13.36
N ASP A 97 8.85 -5.32 -13.44
CA ASP A 97 8.66 -4.60 -14.72
C ASP A 97 9.86 -3.68 -15.09
N GLY A 98 10.99 -3.82 -14.39
CA GLY A 98 12.20 -3.01 -14.57
C GLY A 98 13.45 -3.77 -15.04
N GLU A 99 13.37 -5.08 -15.26
CA GLU A 99 14.44 -5.86 -15.91
C GLU A 99 14.14 -5.95 -17.41
N GLU A 100 14.82 -5.10 -18.18
CA GLU A 100 14.85 -5.17 -19.64
C GLU A 100 15.35 -6.55 -20.09
N VAL A 101 14.61 -7.19 -21.00
CA VAL A 101 15.10 -8.26 -21.88
C VAL A 101 15.98 -7.70 -23.00
#